data_AF-A0A2P2LE47-F1
#
_entry.id   AF-A0A2P2LE47-F1
#
_cell.length_a   1.000
_cell.length_b   1.000
_cell.length_c   1.000
_cell.angle_alpha   90.00
_cell.angle_beta   90.00
_cell.angle_gamma   90.00
#
_symmetry.space_group_name_H-M   'P 1'
#
loop_
_entity.id
_entity.type
_entity.pdbx_description
1 polymer ?
#
loop_
_entity_poly.entity_id
_entity_poly.type
_entity_poly.pdbx_seq_one_letter_code
_entity_poly.pdbx_strand_id
1 'polypeptide(L)'
;MLVPPGEVPPHSLWGQKLLEETSDEERKRNKISIVSMLMLSCSTMLTTSYPVQVTIPVRSLLALVERVLMVDGSLPKATSPFVIATEQEFVCSELPILHLYSLELLISIIKGMRR
;
A
#
# COMPACT_ATOMS: atom_id res chain seq x y z
N MET A 1 64.42 -2.74 -0.84
CA MET A 1 63.78 -1.41 -0.95
C MET A 1 62.40 -1.48 -0.34
N LEU A 2 62.15 -0.70 0.71
CA LEU A 2 60.81 -0.41 1.23
C LEU A 2 60.12 0.57 0.28
N VAL A 3 58.84 0.35 -0.02
CA VAL A 3 57.90 1.33 -0.61
C VAL A 3 56.70 1.44 0.35
N PRO A 4 56.15 2.66 0.57
CA PRO A 4 55.47 3.02 1.81
C PRO A 4 53.93 2.81 1.76
N PRO A 5 53.26 2.91 2.94
CA PRO A 5 51.82 2.72 3.07
C PRO A 5 51.05 3.95 2.60
N GLY A 6 50.03 3.72 1.80
CA GLY A 6 49.03 4.70 1.36
C GLY A 6 47.70 3.99 1.20
N GLU A 7 46.93 3.95 2.28
CA GLU A 7 45.59 3.41 2.34
C GLU A 7 44.67 4.15 1.37
N VAL A 8 44.15 3.45 0.37
CA VAL A 8 42.82 3.77 -0.16
C VAL A 8 41.93 2.65 0.39
N PRO A 9 41.08 2.90 1.40
CA PRO A 9 40.16 1.89 1.85
C PRO A 9 39.26 1.54 0.66
N PRO A 10 38.94 0.25 0.43
CA PRO A 10 37.99 -0.12 -0.62
C PRO A 10 36.72 0.69 -0.38
N HIS A 11 36.24 1.35 -1.44
CA HIS A 11 35.00 2.11 -1.43
C HIS A 11 33.96 1.33 -0.65
N SER A 12 33.60 1.84 0.51
CA SER A 12 32.76 1.12 1.45
C SER A 12 31.43 0.87 0.76
N LEU A 13 31.07 -0.42 0.73
CA LEU A 13 29.75 -0.96 0.43
C LEU A 13 28.77 -0.52 1.54
N TRP A 14 28.77 0.77 1.84
CA TRP A 14 28.03 1.43 2.91
C TRP A 14 27.03 2.45 2.34
N GLY A 15 27.13 2.76 1.03
CA GLY A 15 26.20 3.66 0.33
C GLY A 15 24.99 3.00 -0.33
N GLN A 16 24.88 1.67 -0.35
CA GLN A 16 23.75 0.99 -1.04
C GLN A 16 22.47 0.92 -0.19
N LYS A 17 22.57 1.07 1.13
CA LYS A 17 21.42 0.92 2.03
C LYS A 17 20.40 2.05 1.91
N LEU A 18 20.87 3.28 1.66
CA LEU A 18 20.01 4.47 1.57
C LEU A 18 19.16 4.50 0.28
N LEU A 19 19.71 4.01 -0.84
CA LEU A 19 19.02 4.01 -2.13
C LEU A 19 17.90 2.97 -2.17
N GLU A 20 18.13 1.81 -1.54
CA GLU A 20 17.16 0.72 -1.45
C GLU A 20 15.96 1.08 -0.55
N GLU A 21 16.21 1.75 0.58
CA GLU A 21 15.17 2.24 1.51
C GLU A 21 14.25 3.29 0.85
N THR A 22 14.79 4.22 0.05
CA THR A 22 13.96 5.21 -0.68
C THR A 22 13.06 4.57 -1.75
N SER A 23 13.55 3.51 -2.41
CA SER A 23 12.79 2.81 -3.44
C SER A 23 11.62 2.02 -2.88
N ASP A 24 11.81 1.40 -1.71
CA ASP A 24 10.78 0.54 -1.11
C ASP A 24 9.61 1.34 -0.52
N GLU A 25 9.89 2.48 0.11
CA GLU A 25 8.86 3.41 0.61
C GLU A 25 8.06 4.03 -0.54
N GLU A 26 8.73 4.48 -1.61
CA GLU A 26 8.05 4.94 -2.82
C GLU A 26 7.19 3.82 -3.42
N ARG A 27 7.68 2.57 -3.43
CA ARG A 27 6.93 1.43 -3.95
C ARG A 27 5.71 1.09 -3.08
N LYS A 28 5.80 1.21 -1.76
CA LYS A 28 4.67 1.00 -0.82
C LYS A 28 3.64 2.10 -0.96
N ARG A 29 4.07 3.36 -1.01
CA ARG A 29 3.21 4.52 -1.30
C ARG A 29 2.51 4.39 -2.65
N ASN A 30 3.21 3.90 -3.67
CA ASN A 30 2.61 3.61 -4.97
C ASN A 30 1.54 2.51 -4.89
N LYS A 31 1.75 1.45 -4.11
CA LYS A 31 0.74 0.39 -3.93
C LYS A 31 -0.52 0.90 -3.23
N ILE A 32 -0.37 1.67 -2.15
CA ILE A 32 -1.49 2.25 -1.40
C ILE A 32 -2.29 3.21 -2.28
N SER A 33 -1.60 4.02 -3.07
CA SER A 33 -2.21 4.90 -4.08
C SER A 33 -3.01 4.13 -5.14
N ILE A 34 -2.48 3.01 -5.63
CA ILE A 34 -3.20 2.16 -6.61
C ILE A 34 -4.47 1.56 -6.00
N VAL A 35 -4.39 1.03 -4.78
CA VAL A 35 -5.51 0.35 -4.12
C VAL A 35 -6.62 1.35 -3.79
N SER A 36 -6.28 2.53 -3.26
CA SER A 36 -7.25 3.59 -2.98
C SER A 36 -7.89 4.13 -4.27
N MET A 37 -7.11 4.39 -5.31
CA MET A 37 -7.62 4.84 -6.62
C MET A 37 -8.54 3.80 -7.28
N LEU A 38 -8.21 2.52 -7.19
CA LEU A 38 -9.07 1.43 -7.65
C LEU A 38 -10.41 1.44 -6.90
N MET A 39 -10.38 1.51 -5.56
CA MET A 39 -11.62 1.54 -4.76
C MET A 39 -12.48 2.75 -5.10
N LEU A 40 -11.89 3.94 -5.23
CA LEU A 40 -12.61 5.16 -5.60
C LEU A 40 -13.22 5.07 -7.01
N SER A 41 -12.48 4.50 -7.96
CA SER A 41 -12.97 4.27 -9.32
C SER A 41 -14.15 3.30 -9.32
N CYS A 42 -14.05 2.18 -8.59
CA CYS A 42 -15.14 1.24 -8.43
C CYS A 42 -16.38 1.89 -7.79
N SER A 43 -16.22 2.68 -6.73
CA SER A 43 -17.30 3.43 -6.10
C SER A 43 -18.00 4.36 -7.10
N THR A 44 -17.23 5.08 -7.90
CA THR A 44 -17.74 5.97 -8.94
C THR A 44 -18.51 5.20 -10.00
N MET A 45 -17.97 4.10 -10.50
CA MET A 45 -18.65 3.25 -11.49
C MET A 45 -19.96 2.68 -10.93
N LEU A 46 -19.97 2.19 -9.69
CA LEU A 46 -21.17 1.61 -9.06
C LEU A 46 -22.29 2.63 -8.83
N THR A 47 -21.94 3.90 -8.65
CA THR A 47 -22.89 4.98 -8.35
C THR A 47 -23.26 5.81 -9.58
N THR A 48 -22.56 5.63 -10.70
CA THR A 48 -22.90 6.24 -11.99
C THR A 48 -24.10 5.54 -12.62
N SER A 49 -24.98 6.30 -13.26
CA SER A 49 -26.11 5.73 -13.99
C SER A 49 -25.67 5.32 -15.39
N TYR A 50 -26.05 4.12 -15.81
CA TYR A 50 -25.81 3.61 -17.17
C TYR A 50 -27.15 3.45 -17.90
N PRO A 51 -27.18 3.64 -19.23
CA PRO A 51 -28.40 3.45 -20.02
C PRO A 51 -28.75 1.97 -20.23
N VAL A 52 -27.88 1.06 -19.79
CA VAL A 52 -28.02 -0.39 -19.92
C VAL A 52 -27.67 -1.07 -18.61
N GLN A 53 -28.18 -2.27 -18.39
CA GLN A 53 -27.85 -3.06 -17.21
C GLN A 53 -26.41 -3.57 -17.30
N VAL A 54 -25.62 -3.31 -16.27
CA VAL A 54 -24.21 -3.72 -16.19
C VAL A 54 -24.08 -4.82 -15.13
N THR A 55 -23.42 -5.92 -15.50
CA THR A 55 -23.12 -6.99 -14.54
C THR A 55 -22.00 -6.54 -13.61
N ILE A 56 -22.26 -6.56 -12.30
CA ILE A 56 -21.30 -6.14 -11.28
C ILE A 56 -20.68 -7.38 -10.61
N PRO A 57 -19.34 -7.47 -10.50
CA PRO A 57 -18.66 -8.58 -9.81
C PRO A 57 -18.70 -8.40 -8.27
N VAL A 58 -19.91 -8.39 -7.69
CA VAL A 58 -20.14 -8.05 -6.26
C VAL A 58 -19.27 -8.87 -5.32
N ARG A 59 -19.15 -10.19 -5.54
CA ARG A 59 -18.34 -11.07 -4.68
C ARG A 59 -16.87 -10.67 -4.66
N SER A 60 -16.30 -10.33 -5.82
CA SER A 60 -14.90 -9.91 -5.92
C SER A 60 -14.65 -8.57 -5.24
N LEU A 61 -15.62 -7.65 -5.33
CA LEU A 61 -15.55 -6.36 -4.65
C LEU A 61 -15.66 -6.51 -3.12
N LEU A 62 -16.56 -7.37 -2.64
CA LEU A 62 -16.65 -7.70 -1.21
C LEU A 62 -15.36 -8.34 -0.69
N ALA A 63 -14.78 -9.28 -1.43
CA ALA A 63 -13.50 -9.90 -1.08
C ALA A 63 -12.32 -8.91 -1.09
N LEU A 64 -12.41 -7.80 -1.84
CA LEU A 64 -11.44 -6.70 -1.75
C LEU A 64 -11.65 -5.92 -0.45
N VAL A 65 -12.88 -5.49 -0.17
CA VAL A 65 -13.23 -4.75 1.05
C VAL A 65 -12.83 -5.53 2.30
N GLU A 66 -13.18 -6.82 2.37
CA GLU A 66 -12.84 -7.69 3.49
C GLU A 66 -11.32 -7.78 3.68
N ARG A 67 -10.57 -8.05 2.61
CA ARG A 67 -9.10 -8.15 2.70
C ARG A 67 -8.45 -6.87 3.19
N VAL A 68 -8.93 -5.71 2.75
CA VAL A 68 -8.36 -4.43 3.18
C VAL A 68 -8.70 -4.17 4.64
N LEU A 69 -9.94 -4.42 5.08
CA LEU A 69 -10.36 -4.25 6.48
C LEU A 69 -9.70 -5.25 7.45
N MET A 70 -9.25 -6.41 6.95
CA MET A 70 -8.51 -7.40 7.74
C MET A 70 -7.03 -7.04 7.93
N VAL A 71 -6.50 -6.06 7.19
CA VAL A 71 -5.13 -5.58 7.43
C VAL A 71 -5.14 -4.76 8.71
N ASP A 72 -4.47 -5.27 9.75
CA ASP A 72 -4.15 -4.48 10.92
C ASP A 72 -2.71 -3.93 10.81
N GLY A 73 -2.44 -2.82 11.49
CA GLY A 73 -1.09 -2.25 11.56
C GLY A 73 -0.13 -3.07 12.43
N SER A 74 -0.47 -4.34 12.70
CA SER A 74 0.34 -5.21 13.53
C SER A 74 1.53 -5.72 12.73
N LEU A 75 2.68 -5.79 13.39
CA LEU A 75 3.91 -6.18 12.72
C LEU A 75 4.05 -7.71 12.70
N PRO A 76 4.50 -8.31 11.58
CA PRO A 76 4.87 -9.72 11.56
C PRO A 76 5.92 -10.02 12.64
N LYS A 77 5.71 -11.07 13.45
CA LYS A 77 6.57 -11.45 14.59
C LYS A 77 8.05 -11.76 14.23
N ALA A 78 8.44 -11.70 12.96
CA ALA A 78 9.72 -12.20 12.45
C ALA A 78 10.73 -11.10 12.02
N THR A 79 10.46 -9.81 12.25
CA THR A 79 11.27 -8.70 11.70
C THR A 79 12.07 -7.93 12.78
N SER A 80 13.21 -7.35 12.39
CA SER A 80 14.20 -6.76 13.32
C SER A 80 13.89 -5.29 13.70
N PRO A 81 14.10 -4.88 14.98
CA PRO A 81 13.59 -3.64 15.60
C PRO A 81 13.93 -2.30 14.91
N PHE A 82 14.98 -2.24 14.07
CA PHE A 82 15.52 -0.97 13.58
C PHE A 82 14.91 -0.48 12.26
N VAL A 83 14.51 -1.39 11.36
CA VAL A 83 13.81 -1.04 10.10
C VAL A 83 12.31 -0.74 10.36
N ILE A 84 11.84 -1.04 11.57
CA ILE A 84 10.42 -1.11 11.95
C ILE A 84 9.79 0.26 12.20
N ALA A 85 10.54 1.25 12.71
CA ALA A 85 9.93 2.49 13.19
C ALA A 85 9.33 3.34 12.05
N THR A 86 10.08 3.54 10.96
CA THR A 86 9.66 4.37 9.84
C THR A 86 8.54 3.72 9.02
N GLU A 87 8.68 2.42 8.78
CA GLU A 87 7.71 1.58 8.07
C GLU A 87 6.36 1.50 8.80
N GLN A 88 6.42 1.37 10.12
CA GLN A 88 5.20 1.27 10.93
C GLN A 88 4.48 2.60 11.06
N GLU A 89 5.19 3.72 11.11
CA GLU A 89 4.59 5.06 11.08
C GLU A 89 3.84 5.31 9.75
N PHE A 90 4.43 4.89 8.63
CA PHE A 90 3.79 4.97 7.32
C PHE A 90 2.53 4.09 7.23
N VAL A 91 2.61 2.83 7.67
CA VAL A 91 1.45 1.93 7.69
C VAL A 91 0.35 2.46 8.61
N CYS A 92 0.68 2.95 9.81
CA CYS A 92 -0.30 3.47 10.76
C CYS A 92 -1.00 4.75 10.28
N SER A 93 -0.38 5.54 9.40
CA SER A 93 -0.99 6.76 8.84
C SER A 93 -1.83 6.50 7.59
N GLU A 94 -1.41 5.59 6.72
CA GLU A 94 -2.13 5.29 5.47
C GLU A 94 -3.25 4.27 5.63
N LEU A 95 -3.11 3.30 6.54
CA LEU A 95 -4.10 2.24 6.75
C LEU A 95 -5.50 2.77 7.12
N PRO A 96 -5.66 3.78 8.00
CA PRO A 96 -6.98 4.38 8.26
C PRO A 96 -7.64 4.95 7.00
N ILE A 97 -6.87 5.53 6.08
CA ILE A 97 -7.37 6.08 4.83
C ILE A 97 -7.85 4.96 3.91
N LEU A 98 -7.09 3.86 3.82
CA LEU A 98 -7.51 2.67 3.06
C LEU A 98 -8.79 2.04 3.62
N HIS A 99 -8.94 1.97 4.94
CA HIS A 99 -10.17 1.50 5.58
C HIS A 99 -11.35 2.41 5.26
N LEU A 100 -11.16 3.74 5.26
CA LEU A 100 -12.19 4.68 4.86
C LEU A 100 -12.67 4.41 3.42
N TYR A 101 -11.75 4.31 2.45
CA TYR A 101 -12.12 4.00 1.06
C TYR A 101 -12.79 2.64 0.91
N SER A 102 -12.41 1.66 1.72
CA SER A 102 -13.06 0.33 1.74
C SER A 102 -14.51 0.43 2.19
N LEU A 103 -14.79 1.23 3.21
CA LEU A 103 -16.15 1.48 3.70
C LEU A 103 -16.97 2.29 2.69
N GLU A 104 -16.39 3.29 2.02
CA GLU A 104 -17.05 4.02 0.94
C GLU A 104 -17.41 3.11 -0.24
N LEU A 105 -16.52 2.18 -0.61
CA LEU A 105 -16.79 1.17 -1.61
C LEU A 105 -17.92 0.24 -1.17
N LEU A 106 -17.94 -0.22 0.09
CA LEU A 106 -19.02 -1.05 0.61
C LEU A 106 -20.38 -0.35 0.54
N ILE A 107 -20.44 0.93 0.91
CA ILE A 107 -21.63 1.77 0.77
C ILE A 107 -22.05 1.86 -0.70
N SER A 108 -21.10 2.05 -1.61
CA SER A 108 -21.36 2.15 -3.05
C SER A 108 -21.89 0.84 -3.65
N ILE A 109 -21.38 -0.31 -3.21
CA ILE A 109 -21.91 -1.63 -3.58
C ILE A 109 -23.37 -1.75 -3.12
N ILE A 110 -23.66 -1.46 -1.85
CA ILE A 110 -25.02 -1.54 -1.30
C ILE A 110 -25.98 -0.61 -2.04
N LYS A 111 -25.55 0.61 -2.37
CA LYS A 111 -26.35 1.58 -3.15
C LYS A 111 -26.56 1.13 -4.59
N GLY A 112 -25.52 0.64 -5.25
CA GLY A 112 -25.56 0.18 -6.64
C GLY A 112 -26.43 -1.05 -6.83
N MET A 113 -26.52 -1.93 -5.83
CA MET A 113 -27.39 -3.11 -5.86
C MET A 113 -28.89 -2.82 -5.68
N ARG A 114 -29.25 -1.62 -5.22
CA ARG A 114 -30.67 -1.21 -5.05
C ARG A 114 -31.26 -0.55 -6.29
N ARG A 115 -30.47 -0.35 -7.34
CA ARG A 115 -30.89 0.22 -8.62
C ARG A 115 -31.20 -0.88 -9.62
#